data_AF-A0A1F3LTE3-F1
#
_entry.id   AF-A0A1F3LTE3-F1
#
_cell.length_a   1.000
_cell.length_b   1.000
_cell.length_c   1.000
_cell.angle_alpha   90.00
_cell.angle_beta   90.00
_cell.angle_gamma   90.00
#
_symmetry.space_group_name_H-M   'P 1'
#
loop_
_entity.id
_entity.type
_entity.pdbx_description
1 polymer ?
#
loop_
_entity_poly.entity_id
_entity_poly.type
_entity_poly.pdbx_seq_one_letter_code
_entity_poly.pdbx_strand_id
1 'polypeptide(L)'
;METIKKELPVNVENAEKKKAETTRQKKKRFINTFKLRLCNVSKTCEVVGISRQTFYRWCDEDDKFKKGVADEQEMFYDDIETTMYSKAITDKDTVMLIWISKTKMKHRGYVEKIEQDVTVNPFYELMKETSQVVADTKQ
;
A
#
# COMPACT_ATOMS: atom_id res chain seq x y z
N MET A 1 -10.25 14.53 65.82
CA MET A 1 -11.16 14.55 64.65
C MET A 1 -10.30 14.33 63.43
N GLU A 2 -10.13 13.05 63.09
CA GLU A 2 -9.20 12.57 62.08
C GLU A 2 -9.70 12.97 60.69
N THR A 3 -8.88 13.73 59.97
CA THR A 3 -9.19 14.25 58.64
C THR A 3 -9.24 13.08 57.66
N ILE A 4 -10.45 12.64 57.35
CA ILE A 4 -10.74 11.66 56.30
C ILE A 4 -10.20 12.25 54.99
N LYS A 5 -9.03 11.76 54.56
CA LYS A 5 -8.54 11.97 53.19
C LYS A 5 -9.55 11.28 52.27
N LYS A 6 -10.41 12.08 51.65
CA LYS A 6 -11.33 11.62 50.61
C LYS A 6 -10.47 11.16 49.44
N GLU A 7 -10.15 9.87 49.40
CA GLU A 7 -9.48 9.27 48.25
C GLU A 7 -10.36 9.53 47.02
N LEU A 8 -9.82 10.32 46.11
CA LEU A 8 -10.48 10.70 44.88
C LEU A 8 -10.57 9.46 43.98
N PRO A 9 -11.71 9.23 43.30
CA PRO A 9 -11.86 8.08 42.43
C PRO A 9 -10.84 8.13 41.28
N VAL A 10 -10.17 7.01 41.03
CA VAL A 10 -9.12 6.77 40.00
C VAL A 10 -9.46 7.34 38.61
N ASN A 11 -10.76 7.45 38.30
CA ASN A 11 -11.27 8.00 37.04
C ASN A 11 -10.93 9.49 36.84
N VAL A 12 -10.70 10.25 37.91
CA VAL A 12 -10.37 11.69 37.87
C VAL A 12 -8.89 11.92 37.59
N GLU A 13 -8.00 11.05 38.09
CA GLU A 13 -6.55 11.09 37.82
C GLU A 13 -6.22 10.89 36.33
N ASN A 14 -7.00 10.04 35.65
CA ASN A 14 -6.87 9.82 34.20
C ASN A 14 -7.39 10.98 33.36
N ALA A 15 -8.24 11.85 33.92
CA ALA A 15 -8.72 13.06 33.26
C ALA A 15 -7.67 14.19 33.29
N GLU A 16 -6.89 14.31 34.36
CA GLU A 16 -5.86 15.34 34.53
C GLU A 16 -4.60 15.12 33.68
N LYS A 17 -4.31 13.86 33.29
CA LYS A 17 -3.22 13.55 32.34
C LYS A 17 -3.55 13.90 30.89
N LYS A 18 -4.78 14.30 30.57
CA LYS A 18 -5.21 14.74 29.24
C LYS A 18 -4.79 16.19 28.97
N LYS A 19 -3.51 16.52 29.18
CA LYS A 19 -2.93 17.72 28.59
C LYS A 19 -3.16 17.63 27.09
N ALA A 20 -3.75 18.66 26.48
CA ALA A 20 -4.00 18.69 25.05
C ALA A 20 -2.68 18.40 24.31
N GLU A 21 -2.54 17.19 23.74
CA GLU A 21 -1.34 16.83 22.97
C GLU A 21 -1.12 17.89 21.90
N THR A 22 0.08 18.45 21.87
CA THR A 22 0.44 19.45 20.86
C THR A 22 0.42 18.79 19.48
N THR A 23 0.07 19.54 18.42
CA THR A 23 0.04 19.05 17.04
C THR A 23 1.34 18.31 16.65
N ARG A 24 2.50 18.80 17.11
CA ARG A 24 3.81 18.14 16.91
C ARG A 24 3.91 16.76 17.57
N GLN A 25 3.35 16.59 18.77
CA GLN A 25 3.35 15.30 19.47
C GLN A 25 2.44 14.30 18.75
N LYS A 26 1.27 14.75 18.29
CA LYS A 26 0.36 13.92 17.50
C LYS A 26 1.00 13.45 16.19
N LYS A 27 1.70 14.33 15.47
CA LYS A 27 2.46 13.98 14.26
C LYS A 27 3.53 12.91 14.53
N LYS A 28 4.32 13.05 15.61
CA LYS A 28 5.32 12.04 16.00
C LYS A 28 4.67 10.70 16.38
N ARG A 29 3.60 10.75 17.18
CA ARG A 29 2.83 9.57 17.56
C ARG A 29 2.22 8.87 16.35
N PHE A 30 1.80 9.65 15.35
CA PHE A 30 1.32 9.11 14.08
C PHE A 30 2.39 8.30 13.37
N ILE A 31 3.59 8.84 13.14
CA ILE A 31 4.69 8.12 12.46
C ILE A 31 5.03 6.81 13.19
N ASN A 32 5.18 6.86 14.52
CA ASN A 32 5.46 5.65 15.31
C ASN A 32 4.35 4.61 15.21
N THR A 33 3.09 5.05 15.22
CA THR A 33 1.94 4.15 15.10
C THR A 33 1.81 3.61 13.67
N PHE A 34 2.18 4.42 12.67
CA PHE A 34 2.15 4.08 11.26
C PHE A 34 3.08 2.90 10.95
N LYS A 35 4.30 2.93 11.51
CA LYS A 35 5.24 1.81 11.52
C LYS A 35 4.60 0.53 12.08
N LEU A 36 4.04 0.62 13.29
CA LEU A 36 3.44 -0.53 13.97
C LEU A 36 2.20 -1.10 13.28
N ARG A 37 1.55 -0.28 12.43
CA ARG A 37 0.33 -0.66 11.70
C ARG A 37 0.60 -0.98 10.22
N LEU A 38 1.85 -1.28 9.86
CA LEU A 38 2.23 -1.75 8.52
C LEU A 38 1.77 -0.76 7.44
N CYS A 39 2.02 0.53 7.66
CA CYS A 39 1.66 1.62 6.75
C CYS A 39 0.16 1.79 6.46
N ASN A 40 -0.73 1.27 7.32
CA ASN A 40 -2.17 1.47 7.16
C ASN A 40 -2.62 2.83 7.73
N VAL A 41 -2.91 3.80 6.85
CA VAL A 41 -3.37 5.15 7.24
C VAL A 41 -4.66 5.10 8.06
N SER A 42 -5.62 4.26 7.67
CA SER A 42 -6.93 4.17 8.31
C SER A 42 -6.83 3.73 9.77
N LYS A 43 -6.11 2.63 9.99
CA LYS A 43 -5.95 2.05 11.33
C LYS A 43 -5.08 2.93 12.22
N THR A 44 -4.09 3.60 11.63
CA THR A 44 -3.27 4.59 12.32
C THR A 44 -4.09 5.80 12.75
N CYS A 45 -4.97 6.32 11.88
CA CYS A 45 -5.87 7.43 12.20
C CYS A 45 -6.81 7.09 13.37
N GLU A 46 -7.38 5.88 13.39
CA GLU A 46 -8.22 5.39 14.50
C GLU A 46 -7.47 5.35 15.84
N VAL A 47 -6.23 4.84 15.85
CA VAL A 47 -5.42 4.72 17.07
C VAL A 47 -4.96 6.09 17.58
N VAL A 48 -4.57 6.98 16.68
CA VAL A 48 -4.11 8.32 17.04
C VAL A 48 -5.28 9.23 17.43
N GLY A 49 -6.49 8.94 16.95
CA GLY A 49 -7.70 9.72 17.20
C GLY A 49 -7.80 10.94 16.28
N ILE A 50 -7.41 10.80 15.01
CA ILE A 50 -7.49 11.85 13.98
C ILE A 50 -8.32 11.38 12.79
N SER A 51 -8.88 12.33 12.04
CA SER A 51 -9.52 12.02 10.75
C SER A 51 -8.48 11.85 9.65
N ARG A 52 -8.79 11.06 8.62
CA ARG A 52 -7.93 10.92 7.43
C ARG A 52 -7.70 12.26 6.73
N GLN A 53 -8.68 13.16 6.73
CA GLN A 53 -8.54 14.52 6.21
C GLN A 53 -7.45 15.30 6.94
N THR A 54 -7.36 15.13 8.27
CA THR A 54 -6.30 15.77 9.07
C THR A 54 -4.92 15.26 8.68
N PHE A 55 -4.80 13.97 8.39
CA PHE A 55 -3.55 13.38 7.89
C PHE A 55 -3.14 13.98 6.53
N TYR A 56 -4.05 14.02 5.55
CA TYR A 56 -3.73 14.59 4.24
C TYR A 56 -3.36 16.08 4.34
N ARG A 57 -4.11 16.84 5.14
CA ARG A 57 -3.77 18.24 5.43
C ARG A 57 -2.37 18.38 6.03
N TRP A 58 -1.96 17.50 6.94
CA TRP A 58 -0.60 17.52 7.48
C TRP A 58 0.47 17.16 6.46
N CYS A 59 0.18 16.30 5.49
CA CYS A 59 1.08 16.02 4.39
C CYS A 59 1.22 17.20 3.42
N ASP A 60 0.17 18.01 3.25
CA ASP A 60 0.19 19.19 2.39
C ASP A 60 0.84 20.40 3.06
N GLU A 61 0.65 20.58 4.38
CA GLU A 61 1.17 21.71 5.15
C GLU A 61 2.63 21.53 5.63
N ASP A 62 3.10 20.28 5.76
CA ASP A 62 4.39 19.98 6.42
C ASP A 62 5.17 18.92 5.63
N ASP A 63 6.09 19.40 4.79
CA ASP A 63 6.97 18.56 3.98
C ASP A 63 7.83 17.59 4.81
N LYS A 64 8.22 17.98 6.03
CA LYS A 64 9.02 17.09 6.90
C LYS A 64 8.19 15.91 7.37
N PHE A 65 6.91 16.14 7.68
CA PHE A 65 5.99 15.07 8.04
C PHE A 65 5.73 14.15 6.85
N LYS A 66 5.47 14.71 5.66
CA LYS A 66 5.28 13.95 4.43
C LYS A 66 6.49 13.06 4.12
N LYS A 67 7.70 13.61 4.21
CA LYS A 67 8.94 12.85 4.01
C LYS A 67 9.07 11.72 5.03
N GLY A 68 8.83 11.99 6.32
CA GLY A 68 8.88 10.95 7.35
C GLY A 68 7.87 9.81 7.14
N VAL A 69 6.70 10.09 6.55
CA VAL A 69 5.74 9.06 6.16
C VAL A 69 6.24 8.25 4.96
N ALA A 70 6.80 8.91 3.95
CA ALA A 70 7.37 8.24 2.79
C ALA A 70 8.57 7.35 3.16
N ASP A 71 9.47 7.84 4.01
CA ASP A 71 10.62 7.06 4.49
C ASP A 71 10.16 5.80 5.25
N GLU A 72 9.08 5.87 6.03
CA GLU A 72 8.50 4.70 6.71
C GLU A 72 7.82 3.73 5.73
N GLN A 73 7.24 4.23 4.63
CA GLN A 73 6.70 3.38 3.57
C GLN A 73 7.80 2.62 2.82
N GLU A 74 8.92 3.29 2.50
CA GLU A 74 10.07 2.65 1.87
C GLU A 74 10.67 1.57 2.79
N MET A 75 10.86 1.86 4.08
CA MET A 75 11.30 0.84 5.05
C MET A 75 10.34 -0.35 5.12
N PHE A 76 9.03 -0.11 5.03
CA PHE A 76 8.04 -1.18 4.99
C PHE A 76 8.14 -2.04 3.73
N TYR A 77 8.48 -1.44 2.57
CA TYR A 77 8.75 -2.21 1.36
C TYR A 77 10.00 -3.07 1.51
N ASP A 78 11.07 -2.56 2.12
CA ASP A 78 12.29 -3.33 2.40
C ASP A 78 12.00 -4.53 3.33
N ASP A 79 11.17 -4.33 4.35
CA ASP A 79 10.73 -5.40 5.28
C ASP A 79 9.90 -6.47 4.55
N ILE A 80 9.02 -6.06 3.63
CA ILE A 80 8.27 -6.98 2.77
C ILE A 80 9.22 -7.75 1.86
N GLU A 81 10.16 -7.08 1.19
CA GLU A 81 11.13 -7.74 0.32
C GLU A 81 11.92 -8.80 1.09
N THR A 82 12.42 -8.45 2.27
CA THR A 82 13.16 -9.38 3.15
C THR A 82 12.31 -10.59 3.54
N THR A 83 11.07 -10.36 3.96
CA THR A 83 10.14 -11.42 4.36
C THR A 83 9.79 -12.32 3.17
N MET A 84 9.56 -11.72 2.00
CA MET A 84 9.25 -12.42 0.77
C MET A 84 10.41 -13.30 0.31
N TYR A 85 11.65 -12.80 0.31
CA TYR A 85 12.82 -13.60 -0.03
C TYR A 85 13.06 -14.72 0.98
N SER A 86 12.92 -14.43 2.28
CA SER A 86 13.01 -15.43 3.34
C SER A 86 12.01 -16.55 3.12
N LYS A 87 10.75 -16.22 2.80
CA LYS A 87 9.70 -17.20 2.51
C LYS A 87 9.97 -17.99 1.24
N ALA A 88 10.39 -17.34 0.16
CA ALA A 88 10.69 -17.99 -1.11
C ALA A 88 11.83 -19.01 -0.99
N ILE A 89 12.89 -18.69 -0.24
CA ILE A 89 14.09 -19.54 -0.12
C ILE A 89 13.94 -20.59 0.99
N THR A 90 13.41 -20.19 2.16
CA THR A 90 13.33 -21.07 3.35
C THR A 90 12.17 -22.04 3.24
N ASP A 91 10.96 -21.54 2.95
CA ASP A 91 9.76 -22.38 2.84
C ASP A 91 9.68 -23.04 1.44
N LYS A 92 10.54 -22.64 0.51
CA LYS A 92 10.55 -23.08 -0.90
C LYS A 92 9.19 -22.94 -1.57
N ASP A 93 8.49 -21.83 -1.30
CA ASP A 93 7.21 -21.54 -1.91
C ASP A 93 7.37 -21.32 -3.42
N THR A 94 6.84 -22.27 -4.21
CA THR A 94 6.93 -22.30 -5.67
C THR A 94 6.33 -21.05 -6.31
N VAL A 95 5.24 -20.50 -5.76
CA VAL A 95 4.58 -19.32 -6.33
C VAL A 95 5.49 -18.10 -6.20
N MET A 96 6.10 -17.92 -5.03
CA MET A 96 7.03 -16.81 -4.79
C MET A 96 8.30 -16.94 -5.62
N LEU A 97 8.85 -18.16 -5.76
CA LEU A 97 10.01 -18.42 -6.62
C LEU A 97 9.72 -18.10 -8.09
N ILE A 98 8.55 -18.50 -8.61
CA ILE A 98 8.12 -18.18 -9.97
C ILE A 98 7.98 -16.67 -10.15
N TRP A 99 7.33 -15.98 -9.20
CA TRP A 99 7.12 -14.54 -9.27
C TRP A 99 8.44 -13.75 -9.22
N ILE A 100 9.37 -14.11 -8.33
CA ILE A 100 10.71 -13.49 -8.25
C ILE A 100 11.47 -13.72 -9.56
N SER A 101 11.40 -14.94 -10.10
CA SER A 101 12.06 -15.29 -11.36
C SER A 101 11.55 -14.42 -12.51
N LYS A 102 10.23 -14.29 -12.63
CA LYS A 102 9.57 -13.47 -13.67
C LYS A 102 9.84 -11.98 -13.52
N THR A 103 10.10 -11.46 -12.33
CA THR A 103 10.26 -10.02 -12.09
C THR A 103 11.73 -9.58 -12.09
N LYS A 104 12.59 -10.24 -11.30
CA LYS A 104 14.00 -9.86 -11.10
C LYS A 104 14.95 -10.62 -12.02
N MET A 105 14.61 -11.85 -12.43
CA MET A 105 15.48 -12.71 -13.26
C MET A 105 15.16 -12.68 -14.76
N LYS A 106 14.42 -11.66 -15.24
CA LYS A 106 14.12 -11.49 -16.68
C LYS A 106 15.37 -11.52 -17.56
N HIS A 107 16.47 -10.93 -17.08
CA HIS A 107 17.76 -10.92 -17.77
C HIS A 107 18.36 -12.32 -18.00
N ARG A 108 17.88 -13.35 -17.28
CA ARG A 108 18.28 -14.75 -17.43
C ARG A 108 17.34 -15.57 -18.31
N GLY A 109 16.33 -14.93 -18.92
CA GLY A 109 15.38 -15.59 -19.83
C GLY A 109 14.11 -16.10 -19.15
N TYR A 110 13.83 -15.75 -17.89
CA TYR A 110 12.56 -16.03 -17.21
C TYR A 110 11.46 -15.07 -17.68
N VAL A 111 11.17 -15.10 -18.97
CA VAL A 111 10.13 -14.30 -19.61
C VAL A 111 9.00 -15.24 -20.01
N GLU A 112 7.77 -14.88 -19.65
CA GLU A 112 6.59 -15.61 -20.11
C GLU A 112 6.44 -15.41 -21.62
N LYS A 113 6.41 -16.52 -22.35
CA LYS A 113 6.04 -16.53 -23.76
C LYS A 113 4.55 -16.81 -23.84
N ILE A 114 3.84 -15.96 -24.55
CA ILE A 114 2.43 -16.17 -24.86
C ILE A 114 2.39 -16.81 -26.24
N GLU A 115 1.95 -18.06 -26.32
CA GLU A 115 1.62 -18.70 -27.59
C GLU A 115 0.17 -18.34 -27.92
N GLN A 116 0.00 -17.57 -29.00
CA GLN A 116 -1.31 -17.16 -29.48
C GLN A 116 -1.58 -17.86 -30.81
N ASP A 117 -2.52 -18.80 -30.80
CA ASP A 117 -3.04 -19.40 -32.02
C ASP A 117 -4.08 -18.46 -32.61
N VAL A 118 -3.69 -17.74 -33.67
CA VAL A 118 -4.60 -16.86 -34.41
C VAL A 118 -5.20 -17.67 -35.54
N THR A 119 -6.30 -18.35 -35.26
CA THR A 119 -7.14 -18.94 -36.31
C THR A 119 -7.94 -17.83 -36.98
N VAL A 120 -7.41 -17.28 -38.08
CA VAL A 120 -8.18 -16.35 -38.92
C VAL A 120 -9.27 -17.17 -39.61
N ASN A 121 -10.54 -16.82 -39.37
CA ASN A 121 -11.65 -17.48 -40.06
C ASN A 121 -11.59 -17.09 -41.55
N PRO A 122 -11.37 -18.02 -42.49
CA PRO A 122 -11.21 -17.70 -43.91
C PRO A 122 -12.41 -16.95 -44.50
N PHE A 123 -13.59 -17.09 -43.90
CA PHE A 123 -14.80 -16.38 -44.30
C PHE A 123 -14.70 -14.86 -44.11
N TYR A 124 -13.97 -14.39 -43.10
CA TYR A 124 -13.75 -12.94 -42.88
C TYR A 124 -12.83 -12.32 -43.94
N GLU A 125 -11.83 -13.07 -44.40
CA GLU A 125 -10.96 -12.61 -45.50
C GLU A 125 -11.76 -12.48 -46.80
N LEU A 126 -12.60 -13.48 -47.09
CA LEU A 126 -13.48 -13.49 -48.25
C LEU A 126 -14.50 -12.34 -48.25
N MET A 127 -15.08 -12.01 -47.09
CA MET A 127 -16.00 -10.88 -46.94
C MET A 127 -15.30 -9.53 -47.12
N LYS A 128 -14.05 -9.42 -46.66
CA LYS A 128 -13.25 -8.20 -46.82
C LYS A 128 -12.84 -7.98 -48.28
N GLU A 129 -12.44 -9.04 -48.96
CA GLU A 129 -12.09 -9.02 -50.38
C GLU A 129 -13.28 -8.64 -51.25
N THR A 130 -14.44 -9.27 -51.02
CA THR A 130 -15.68 -8.92 -51.74
C THR A 130 -16.16 -7.48 -51.49
N SER A 131 -16.00 -6.97 -50.27
CA SER A 131 -16.37 -5.58 -49.95
C SER A 131 -15.48 -4.55 -50.65
N GLN A 132 -14.19 -4.86 -50.85
CA GLN A 132 -13.27 -4.01 -51.61
C GLN A 132 -13.61 -4.00 -53.10
N VAL A 133 -13.88 -5.17 -53.69
CA VAL A 133 -14.29 -5.29 -55.09
C VAL A 133 -15.60 -4.52 -55.38
N VAL A 134 -16.55 -4.52 -54.45
CA VAL A 134 -17.82 -3.77 -54.60
C VAL A 134 -17.62 -2.25 -54.53
N ALA A 135 -16.60 -1.78 -53.81
CA ALA A 135 -16.24 -0.36 -53.80
C ALA A 135 -15.56 0.07 -55.11
N ASP A 136 -14.69 -0.78 -55.65
CA ASP A 136 -13.97 -0.51 -56.90
C ASP A 136 -14.87 -0.60 -58.15
N THR A 137 -15.92 -1.42 -58.11
CA THR A 137 -16.88 -1.57 -59.22
C THR A 137 -17.90 -0.42 -59.29
N LYS A 138 -17.96 0.44 -58.26
CA LYS A 138 -18.87 1.60 -58.20
C LYS A 138 -18.21 2.93 -58.61
N GLN A 139 -17.00 2.89 -59.17
CA GLN A 139 -16.28 4.07 -59.65
C GLN A 139 -16.25 4.15 -61.18
#